data_AF-A0A9E7WC37-F1
#
_entry.id   AF-A0A9E7WC37-F1
#
_cell.length_a   1.000
_cell.length_b   1.000
_cell.length_c   1.000
_cell.angle_alpha   90.00
_cell.angle_beta   90.00
_cell.angle_gamma   90.00
#
_symmetry.space_group_name_H-M   'P 1'
#
loop_
_entity.id
_entity.type
_entity.pdbx_description
1 polymer ?
#
loop_
_entity_poly.entity_id
_entity_poly.type
_entity_poly.pdbx_seq_one_letter_code
_entity_poly.pdbx_strand_id
1 'polypeptide(L)'
;MNVRVDERRHILVRGNTHLGYLGESGSADGVSAETQSEWLDTGDLGQLTGDGFLQVDGRSKNLLITSFGRNISPEWLEAELVQALGARQAVVFGDGEPRLSALVHLLPGQPAGKLEPVLHQLNQSLPDYARLGVVYCLDQPLSVAAGYLTANGRPVRNRIQSDLPVIMAGSHPVYPEPREEAPMEFFDQLQAEVAEARAHVTRAPVIQAVQQGQVSLESYTWFLTQAFHHVKHTVPLMMACGGRLPERLEGVRKALVEYIEEEYGHHEWILDDLQACGEDREERRASKPDLSIELMVAYLYHQIDRGNPAAFFGMVQVLEGTSIELATPLARQIQAHLGLPDKAFSYLYSHGELDQDHFKFFQDLMNGITDPGDQQAIIDSARVVYRLYGDMLHRIPLPASTEQTSRESDHAAA
;
A
#
# COMPACT_ATOMS: atom_id res chain seq x y z
N MET A 1 -14.72 -6.08 -46.00
CA MET A 1 -14.09 -5.57 -44.76
C MET A 1 -12.96 -6.52 -44.42
N ASN A 2 -11.75 -6.00 -44.21
CA ASN A 2 -10.58 -6.79 -43.82
C ASN A 2 -10.28 -6.54 -42.34
N VAL A 3 -9.83 -7.58 -41.64
CA VAL A 3 -9.44 -7.56 -40.23
C VAL A 3 -8.03 -8.12 -40.11
N ARG A 4 -7.20 -7.52 -39.27
CA ARG A 4 -5.95 -8.11 -38.79
C ARG A 4 -5.72 -7.74 -37.33
N VAL A 5 -4.83 -8.46 -36.67
CA VAL A 5 -4.37 -8.18 -35.31
C VAL A 5 -2.87 -7.86 -35.39
N ASP A 6 -2.43 -6.78 -34.76
CA ASP A 6 -1.01 -6.38 -34.74
C ASP A 6 -0.21 -7.06 -33.61
N GLU A 7 1.09 -6.78 -33.52
CA GLU A 7 1.99 -7.34 -32.49
C GLU A 7 1.61 -6.92 -31.06
N ARG A 8 0.87 -5.83 -30.90
CA ARG A 8 0.35 -5.33 -29.61
C ARG A 8 -1.04 -5.88 -29.31
N ARG A 9 -1.53 -6.81 -30.13
CA ARG A 9 -2.88 -7.40 -30.11
C ARG A 9 -4.00 -6.44 -30.46
N HIS A 10 -3.73 -5.27 -31.04
CA HIS A 10 -4.78 -4.34 -31.46
C HIS A 10 -5.49 -4.87 -32.70
N ILE A 11 -6.82 -4.79 -32.70
CA ILE A 11 -7.66 -5.15 -33.83
C ILE A 11 -7.69 -3.98 -34.80
N LEU A 12 -7.25 -4.24 -36.03
CA LEU A 12 -7.21 -3.27 -37.11
C LEU A 12 -8.22 -3.66 -38.18
N VAL A 13 -9.03 -2.71 -38.62
CA VAL A 13 -10.05 -2.91 -39.67
C VAL A 13 -9.79 -2.03 -40.88
N ARG A 14 -10.11 -2.54 -42.08
CA ARG A 14 -9.98 -1.78 -43.34
C ARG A 14 -11.14 -2.05 -44.30
N GLY A 15 -11.53 -1.03 -45.05
CA GLY A 15 -12.65 -1.06 -46.00
C GLY A 15 -13.78 -0.14 -45.55
N ASN A 16 -15.02 -0.64 -45.52
CA ASN A 16 -16.18 0.16 -45.12
C ASN A 16 -16.27 0.30 -43.60
N THR A 17 -15.54 1.27 -43.01
CA THR A 17 -15.38 1.41 -41.55
C THR A 17 -16.42 2.33 -40.91
N HIS A 18 -16.77 3.47 -41.54
CA HIS A 18 -17.81 4.41 -41.06
C HIS A 18 -18.24 5.39 -42.16
N LEU A 19 -19.43 5.98 -42.03
CA LEU A 19 -20.00 6.97 -42.96
C LEU A 19 -19.83 8.44 -42.48
N GLY A 20 -19.06 8.67 -41.41
CA GLY A 20 -18.93 9.95 -40.72
C GLY A 20 -19.81 10.08 -39.46
N TYR A 21 -19.69 11.20 -38.74
CA TYR A 21 -20.50 11.49 -37.55
C TYR A 21 -21.84 12.17 -37.89
N LEU A 22 -22.89 11.82 -37.15
CA LEU A 22 -24.22 12.40 -37.34
C LEU A 22 -24.20 13.90 -37.01
N GLY A 23 -24.47 14.76 -38.01
CA GLY A 23 -24.45 16.22 -37.87
C GLY A 23 -23.23 16.90 -38.48
N GLU A 24 -22.22 16.14 -38.90
CA GLU A 24 -21.22 16.65 -39.84
C GLU A 24 -21.82 16.60 -41.24
N SER A 25 -21.77 17.71 -41.97
CA SER A 25 -22.16 17.77 -43.38
C SER A 25 -21.13 16.99 -44.20
N GLY A 26 -21.27 15.66 -44.22
CA GLY A 26 -20.56 14.80 -45.15
C GLY A 26 -20.95 15.20 -46.57
N SER A 27 -19.99 15.71 -47.34
CA SER A 27 -20.13 15.70 -48.79
C SER A 27 -20.42 14.26 -49.20
N ALA A 28 -21.44 14.06 -50.04
CA ALA A 28 -21.82 12.76 -50.56
C ALA A 28 -20.71 12.08 -51.42
N ASP A 29 -19.55 12.73 -51.57
CA ASP A 29 -18.32 12.27 -52.22
C ASP A 29 -17.11 12.21 -51.26
N GLY A 30 -17.33 12.20 -49.94
CA GLY A 30 -16.32 12.49 -48.91
C GLY A 30 -15.60 11.32 -48.24
N VAL A 31 -15.54 10.12 -48.83
CA VAL A 31 -14.50 9.14 -48.46
C VAL A 31 -13.43 9.22 -49.54
N SER A 32 -12.34 9.96 -49.31
CA SER A 32 -11.22 9.91 -50.25
C SER A 32 -10.77 8.45 -50.38
N ALA A 33 -10.38 8.04 -51.60
CA ALA A 33 -9.86 6.69 -51.86
C ALA A 33 -8.66 6.31 -50.95
N GLU A 34 -8.04 7.31 -50.32
CA GLU A 34 -6.97 7.20 -49.34
C GLU A 34 -7.46 6.64 -47.99
N THR A 35 -8.62 7.09 -47.47
CA THR A 35 -9.25 6.54 -46.26
C THR A 35 -9.75 5.10 -46.40
N GLN A 36 -9.96 4.61 -47.63
CA GLN A 36 -10.29 3.19 -47.87
C GLN A 36 -9.06 2.26 -47.80
N SER A 37 -7.85 2.84 -47.89
CA SER A 37 -6.58 2.11 -47.96
C SER A 37 -5.88 1.96 -46.60
N GLU A 38 -6.23 2.80 -45.62
CA GLU A 38 -5.61 2.83 -44.30
C GLU A 38 -6.27 1.84 -43.32
N TRP A 39 -5.46 1.25 -42.44
CA TRP A 39 -5.94 0.39 -41.36
C TRP A 39 -6.38 1.25 -40.18
N LEU A 40 -7.65 1.17 -39.80
CA LEU A 40 -8.19 1.84 -38.64
C LEU A 40 -7.99 0.98 -37.39
N ASP A 41 -7.31 1.53 -36.39
CA ASP A 41 -7.22 0.94 -35.05
C ASP A 41 -8.55 1.11 -34.32
N THR A 42 -9.19 0.01 -33.93
CA THR A 42 -10.48 0.06 -33.22
C THR A 42 -10.32 0.40 -31.74
N GLY A 43 -9.08 0.30 -31.22
CA GLY A 43 -8.75 0.37 -29.81
C GLY A 43 -9.10 -0.90 -29.03
N ASP A 44 -9.63 -1.91 -29.70
CA ASP A 44 -9.96 -3.21 -29.11
C ASP A 44 -8.77 -4.17 -29.24
N LEU A 45 -8.60 -5.03 -28.24
CA LEU A 45 -7.59 -6.07 -28.20
C LEU A 45 -8.20 -7.40 -28.63
N GLY A 46 -7.43 -8.26 -29.29
CA GLY A 46 -7.93 -9.57 -29.68
C GLY A 46 -6.89 -10.45 -30.34
N GLN A 47 -7.36 -11.57 -30.91
CA GLN A 47 -6.53 -12.54 -31.62
C GLN A 47 -7.34 -13.24 -32.73
N LEU A 48 -6.64 -13.67 -33.79
CA LEU A 48 -7.22 -14.57 -34.80
C LEU A 48 -6.96 -16.02 -34.36
N THR A 49 -8.03 -16.79 -34.23
CA THR A 49 -7.97 -18.20 -33.90
C THR A 49 -7.54 -19.05 -35.11
N GLY A 50 -7.04 -20.26 -34.87
CA GLY A 50 -6.62 -21.19 -35.93
C GLY A 50 -7.75 -21.56 -36.91
N ASP A 51 -9.00 -21.42 -36.48
CA ASP A 51 -10.22 -21.68 -37.28
C ASP A 51 -10.69 -20.45 -38.06
N GLY A 52 -9.94 -19.35 -38.02
CA GLY A 52 -10.21 -18.13 -38.81
C GLY A 52 -11.19 -17.14 -38.16
N PHE A 53 -11.59 -17.34 -36.90
CA PHE A 53 -12.45 -16.41 -36.17
C PHE A 53 -11.63 -15.36 -35.41
N LEU A 54 -12.14 -14.12 -35.36
CA LEU A 54 -11.60 -13.05 -34.51
C LEU A 54 -12.21 -13.15 -33.11
N GLN A 55 -11.36 -13.35 -32.11
CA GLN A 55 -11.71 -13.23 -30.69
C GLN A 55 -11.35 -11.84 -30.19
N VAL A 56 -12.29 -11.17 -29.51
CA VAL A 56 -12.09 -9.85 -28.90
C VAL A 56 -11.88 -10.03 -27.41
N ASP A 57 -10.75 -9.55 -26.90
CA ASP A 57 -10.31 -9.74 -25.52
C ASP A 57 -10.61 -8.53 -24.61
N GLY A 58 -10.93 -7.36 -25.17
CA GLY A 58 -11.26 -6.16 -24.39
C GLY A 58 -10.84 -4.86 -25.07
N ARG A 59 -10.85 -3.74 -24.34
CA ARG A 59 -10.34 -2.45 -24.81
C ARG A 59 -8.99 -2.10 -24.20
N SER A 60 -8.06 -1.66 -25.03
CA SER A 60 -6.71 -1.27 -24.57
C SER A 60 -6.72 -0.18 -23.49
N LYS A 61 -7.63 0.80 -23.60
CA LYS A 61 -7.78 1.90 -22.63
C LYS A 61 -8.50 1.54 -21.34
N ASN A 62 -9.08 0.34 -21.25
CA ASN A 62 -9.91 -0.08 -20.12
C ASN A 62 -9.25 -1.18 -19.27
N LEU A 63 -8.06 -1.63 -19.63
CA LEU A 63 -7.34 -2.67 -18.88
C LEU A 63 -7.12 -2.22 -17.43
N LEU A 64 -7.41 -3.11 -16.50
CA LEU A 64 -7.02 -3.00 -15.10
C LEU A 64 -5.72 -3.76 -14.89
N ILE A 65 -4.77 -3.16 -14.20
CA ILE A 65 -3.48 -3.75 -13.87
C ILE A 65 -3.41 -3.92 -12.36
N THR A 66 -3.47 -5.17 -11.89
CA THR A 66 -3.33 -5.47 -10.45
C THR A 66 -1.95 -5.08 -9.91
N SER A 67 -1.78 -4.98 -8.59
CA SER A 67 -0.46 -4.72 -7.96
C SER A 67 0.61 -5.76 -8.34
N PHE A 68 0.19 -6.96 -8.77
CA PHE A 68 1.06 -8.02 -9.28
C PHE A 68 1.37 -7.92 -10.78
N GLY A 69 1.00 -6.81 -11.44
CA GLY A 69 1.29 -6.56 -12.85
C GLY A 69 0.46 -7.39 -13.84
N ARG A 70 -0.67 -7.97 -13.41
CA ARG A 70 -1.58 -8.72 -14.29
C ARG A 70 -2.58 -7.80 -14.98
N ASN A 71 -2.59 -7.83 -16.31
CA ASN A 71 -3.55 -7.12 -17.16
C ASN A 71 -4.86 -7.90 -17.25
N ILE A 72 -5.95 -7.27 -16.83
CA ILE A 72 -7.28 -7.87 -16.79
C ILE A 72 -8.23 -6.96 -17.58
N SER A 73 -8.98 -7.58 -18.50
CA SER A 73 -10.07 -6.93 -19.21
C SER A 73 -11.32 -6.94 -18.31
N PRO A 74 -11.74 -5.79 -17.76
CA PRO A 74 -12.90 -5.76 -16.86
C PRO A 74 -14.19 -6.17 -17.57
N GLU A 75 -14.33 -5.94 -18.88
CA GLU A 75 -15.53 -6.27 -19.65
C GLU A 75 -15.87 -7.77 -19.60
N TRP A 76 -14.85 -8.63 -19.55
CA TRP A 76 -15.06 -10.07 -19.42
C TRP A 76 -15.67 -10.42 -18.06
N LEU A 77 -15.06 -9.95 -16.96
CA LEU A 77 -15.57 -10.19 -15.61
C LEU A 77 -16.96 -9.57 -15.40
N GLU A 78 -17.23 -8.40 -15.99
CA GLU A 78 -18.54 -7.76 -15.95
C GLU A 78 -19.60 -8.61 -16.65
N ALA A 79 -19.27 -9.23 -17.79
CA ALA A 79 -20.17 -10.14 -18.49
C ALA A 79 -20.45 -11.41 -17.68
N GLU A 80 -19.42 -12.01 -17.06
CA GLU A 80 -19.57 -13.17 -16.17
C GLU A 80 -20.47 -12.85 -14.96
N LEU A 81 -20.27 -11.67 -14.33
CA LEU A 81 -21.10 -11.20 -13.23
C LEU A 81 -22.56 -10.97 -13.63
N VAL A 82 -22.79 -10.32 -14.78
CA VAL A 82 -24.12 -10.10 -15.33
C VAL A 82 -24.84 -11.43 -15.57
N GLN A 83 -24.14 -12.39 -16.17
CA GLN A 83 -24.68 -13.71 -16.46
C GLN A 83 -24.97 -14.52 -15.19
N ALA A 84 -24.00 -14.60 -14.28
CA ALA A 84 -24.11 -15.41 -13.08
C ALA A 84 -25.20 -14.91 -12.13
N LEU A 85 -25.28 -13.59 -11.92
CA LEU A 85 -26.19 -12.98 -10.95
C LEU A 85 -27.54 -12.56 -11.54
N GLY A 86 -27.69 -12.59 -12.86
CA GLY A 86 -28.81 -11.93 -13.53
C GLY A 86 -28.82 -10.43 -13.23
N ALA A 87 -27.62 -9.81 -13.19
CA ALA A 87 -27.48 -8.39 -12.91
C ALA A 87 -27.87 -7.56 -14.14
N ARG A 88 -28.51 -6.42 -13.91
CA ARG A 88 -28.74 -5.40 -14.95
C ARG A 88 -27.44 -4.70 -15.34
N GLN A 89 -26.54 -4.49 -14.38
CA GLN A 89 -25.26 -3.81 -14.55
C GLN A 89 -24.20 -4.48 -13.68
N ALA A 90 -22.99 -4.57 -14.20
CA ALA A 90 -21.79 -4.87 -13.43
C ALA A 90 -20.67 -3.92 -13.86
N VAL A 91 -19.90 -3.42 -12.91
CA VAL A 91 -18.70 -2.61 -13.16
C VAL A 91 -17.57 -3.12 -12.27
N VAL A 92 -16.48 -3.55 -12.88
CA VAL A 92 -15.28 -4.04 -12.17
C VAL A 92 -14.27 -2.89 -12.01
N PHE A 93 -13.66 -2.82 -10.83
CA PHE A 93 -12.70 -1.79 -10.42
C PHE A 93 -11.59 -2.39 -9.53
N GLY A 94 -10.60 -1.57 -9.17
CA GLY A 94 -9.44 -2.00 -8.38
C GLY A 94 -8.13 -2.00 -9.18
N ASP A 95 -7.92 -0.98 -10.02
CA ASP A 95 -6.62 -0.79 -10.68
C ASP A 95 -5.54 -0.53 -9.61
N GLY A 96 -4.39 -1.20 -9.73
CA GLY A 96 -3.33 -1.16 -8.73
C GLY A 96 -3.57 -1.98 -7.45
N GLU A 97 -4.73 -2.62 -7.30
CA GLU A 97 -5.09 -3.40 -6.11
C GLU A 97 -4.65 -4.87 -6.23
N PRO A 98 -4.44 -5.60 -5.11
CA PRO A 98 -4.10 -7.01 -5.12
C PRO A 98 -5.25 -7.91 -5.60
N ARG A 99 -6.50 -7.47 -5.42
CA ARG A 99 -7.71 -8.15 -5.90
C ARG A 99 -8.71 -7.14 -6.45
N LEU A 100 -9.37 -7.50 -7.55
CA LEU A 100 -10.42 -6.68 -8.15
C LEU A 100 -11.70 -6.73 -7.31
N SER A 101 -12.49 -5.66 -7.38
CA SER A 101 -13.81 -5.56 -6.77
C SER A 101 -14.85 -5.21 -7.81
N ALA A 102 -16.14 -5.40 -7.50
CA ALA A 102 -17.22 -5.13 -8.44
C ALA A 102 -18.41 -4.41 -7.81
N LEU A 103 -19.03 -3.53 -8.58
CA LEU A 103 -20.36 -2.96 -8.32
C LEU A 103 -21.36 -3.71 -9.20
N VAL A 104 -22.47 -4.15 -8.64
CA VAL A 104 -23.55 -4.81 -9.38
C VAL A 104 -24.90 -4.18 -9.06
N HIS A 105 -25.81 -4.13 -10.04
CA HIS A 105 -27.21 -3.79 -9.80
C HIS A 105 -28.09 -4.88 -10.38
N LEU A 106 -28.95 -5.49 -9.57
CA LEU A 106 -29.73 -6.66 -9.96
C LEU A 106 -30.97 -6.31 -10.79
N LEU A 107 -31.46 -7.28 -11.58
CA LEU A 107 -32.78 -7.14 -12.21
C LEU A 107 -33.90 -7.19 -11.16
N PRO A 108 -35.02 -6.46 -11.36
CA PRO A 108 -36.17 -6.52 -10.47
C PRO A 108 -36.68 -7.97 -10.31
N GLY A 109 -36.92 -8.39 -9.06
CA GLY A 109 -37.43 -9.73 -8.75
C GLY A 109 -36.37 -10.79 -8.48
N GLN A 110 -35.08 -10.47 -8.58
CA GLN A 110 -34.01 -11.35 -8.09
C GLN A 110 -33.87 -11.25 -6.57
N PRO A 111 -33.98 -12.35 -5.80
CA PRO A 111 -33.82 -12.32 -4.36
C PRO A 111 -32.36 -12.12 -3.97
N ALA A 112 -32.08 -11.08 -3.17
CA ALA A 112 -30.72 -10.76 -2.70
C ALA A 112 -30.07 -11.87 -1.85
N GLY A 113 -30.86 -12.70 -1.15
CA GLY A 113 -30.37 -13.76 -0.24
C GLY A 113 -29.81 -15.03 -0.89
N LYS A 114 -29.32 -14.97 -2.14
CA LYS A 114 -28.69 -16.11 -2.85
C LYS A 114 -27.43 -15.74 -3.63
N LEU A 115 -26.88 -14.54 -3.42
CA LEU A 115 -25.79 -14.02 -4.26
C LEU A 115 -24.42 -14.62 -3.89
N GLU A 116 -24.12 -14.80 -2.60
CA GLU A 116 -22.80 -15.28 -2.19
C GLU A 116 -22.46 -16.69 -2.71
N PRO A 117 -23.35 -17.71 -2.63
CA PRO A 117 -23.04 -19.02 -3.20
C PRO A 117 -22.75 -18.97 -4.71
N VAL A 118 -23.47 -18.11 -5.44
CA VAL A 118 -23.26 -17.89 -6.87
C VAL A 118 -21.93 -17.19 -7.14
N LEU A 119 -21.60 -16.16 -6.36
CA LEU A 119 -20.32 -15.44 -6.44
C LEU A 119 -19.13 -16.33 -6.05
N HIS A 120 -19.30 -17.21 -5.07
CA HIS A 120 -18.29 -18.18 -4.69
C HIS A 120 -18.05 -19.20 -5.80
N GLN A 121 -19.12 -19.74 -6.39
CA GLN A 121 -19.01 -20.64 -7.54
C GLN A 121 -18.37 -19.96 -8.76
N LEU A 122 -18.73 -18.69 -9.02
CA LEU A 122 -18.10 -17.89 -10.07
C LEU A 122 -16.58 -17.77 -9.80
N ASN A 123 -16.18 -17.32 -8.61
CA ASN A 123 -14.77 -17.20 -8.24
C ASN A 123 -13.98 -18.52 -8.34
N GLN A 124 -14.60 -19.67 -8.08
CA GLN A 124 -13.96 -20.98 -8.28
C GLN A 124 -13.73 -21.31 -9.77
N SER A 125 -14.60 -20.81 -10.66
CA SER A 125 -14.45 -20.98 -12.11
C SER A 125 -13.45 -20.00 -12.73
N LEU A 126 -13.18 -18.87 -12.06
CA LEU A 126 -12.23 -17.87 -12.52
C LEU A 126 -10.78 -18.31 -12.22
N PRO A 127 -9.82 -17.99 -13.11
CA PRO A 127 -8.40 -18.08 -12.80
C PRO A 127 -8.06 -17.30 -11.52
N ASP A 128 -7.05 -17.77 -10.79
CA ASP A 128 -6.66 -17.18 -9.49
C ASP A 128 -6.47 -15.66 -9.54
N TYR A 129 -5.89 -15.14 -10.63
CA TYR A 129 -5.62 -13.71 -10.82
C TYR A 129 -6.88 -12.86 -11.07
N ALA A 130 -8.00 -13.48 -11.45
CA ALA A 130 -9.24 -12.78 -11.81
C ALA A 130 -10.33 -12.89 -10.73
N ARG A 131 -10.04 -13.58 -9.62
CA ARG A 131 -10.98 -13.75 -8.52
C ARG A 131 -11.29 -12.41 -7.84
N LEU A 132 -12.57 -12.15 -7.64
CA LEU A 132 -13.07 -10.94 -7.02
C LEU A 132 -12.89 -11.00 -5.49
N GLY A 133 -12.40 -9.90 -4.92
CA GLY A 133 -12.27 -9.70 -3.48
C GLY A 133 -13.61 -9.34 -2.85
N VAL A 134 -14.19 -8.20 -3.24
CA VAL A 134 -15.47 -7.72 -2.71
C VAL A 134 -16.43 -7.38 -3.85
N VAL A 135 -17.70 -7.74 -3.67
CA VAL A 135 -18.79 -7.35 -4.59
C VAL A 135 -19.84 -6.57 -3.80
N TYR A 136 -20.21 -5.39 -4.32
CA TYR A 136 -21.21 -4.51 -3.74
C TYR A 136 -22.46 -4.48 -4.61
N CYS A 137 -23.63 -4.62 -4.00
CA CYS A 137 -24.90 -4.41 -4.68
C CYS A 137 -25.38 -2.96 -4.51
N LEU A 138 -25.66 -2.31 -5.63
CA LEU A 138 -26.16 -0.95 -5.71
C LEU A 138 -27.68 -0.92 -5.51
N ASP A 139 -28.14 -0.04 -4.63
CA ASP A 139 -29.58 0.18 -4.42
C ASP A 139 -30.24 0.83 -5.64
N GLN A 140 -29.50 1.69 -6.35
CA GLN A 140 -29.93 2.38 -7.56
C GLN A 140 -28.97 2.07 -8.72
N PRO A 141 -29.48 1.92 -9.96
CA PRO A 141 -28.62 1.69 -11.12
C PRO A 141 -27.77 2.92 -11.42
N LEU A 142 -26.57 2.68 -11.96
CA LEU A 142 -25.78 3.73 -12.60
C LEU A 142 -26.55 4.25 -13.82
N SER A 143 -26.53 5.57 -14.04
CA SER A 143 -27.35 6.20 -15.08
C SER A 143 -26.55 7.15 -15.97
N VAL A 144 -27.07 7.38 -17.18
CA VAL A 144 -26.55 8.39 -18.12
C VAL A 144 -26.74 9.80 -17.56
N ALA A 145 -27.87 10.06 -16.89
CA ALA A 145 -28.17 11.37 -16.31
C ALA A 145 -27.19 11.78 -15.20
N ALA A 146 -26.68 10.80 -14.43
CA ALA A 146 -25.64 11.02 -13.42
C ALA A 146 -24.22 11.03 -13.99
N GLY A 147 -24.05 10.82 -15.31
CA GLY A 147 -22.74 10.81 -15.97
C GLY A 147 -21.91 9.53 -15.77
N TYR A 148 -22.47 8.50 -15.14
CA TYR A 148 -21.76 7.23 -14.92
C TYR A 148 -21.78 6.30 -16.13
N LEU A 149 -22.72 6.52 -17.06
CA LEU A 149 -22.83 5.78 -18.31
C LEU A 149 -22.80 6.72 -19.51
N THR A 150 -22.20 6.26 -20.60
CA THR A 150 -22.34 6.89 -21.92
C THR A 150 -23.78 6.72 -22.45
N ALA A 151 -24.14 7.48 -23.50
CA ALA A 151 -25.45 7.37 -24.14
C ALA A 151 -25.78 5.95 -24.66
N ASN A 152 -24.76 5.13 -24.97
CA ASN A 152 -24.91 3.73 -25.37
C ASN A 152 -24.73 2.73 -24.20
N GLY A 153 -24.78 3.20 -22.95
CA GLY A 153 -24.82 2.36 -21.75
C GLY A 153 -23.47 1.80 -21.29
N ARG A 154 -22.34 2.30 -21.81
CA ARG A 154 -21.00 1.86 -21.38
C ARG A 154 -20.56 2.61 -20.12
N PRO A 155 -19.88 1.96 -19.16
CA PRO A 155 -19.34 2.62 -17.98
C PRO A 155 -18.35 3.74 -18.30
N VAL A 156 -18.54 4.90 -17.70
CA VAL A 156 -17.55 6.00 -17.70
C VAL A 156 -16.61 5.77 -16.52
N ARG A 157 -15.64 4.85 -16.70
CA ARG A 157 -14.79 4.31 -15.61
C ARG A 157 -14.11 5.39 -14.76
N ASN A 158 -13.48 6.40 -15.37
CA ASN A 158 -12.81 7.47 -14.64
C ASN A 158 -13.76 8.25 -13.71
N ARG A 159 -15.01 8.45 -14.14
CA ARG A 159 -16.03 9.12 -13.33
C ARG A 159 -16.50 8.24 -12.19
N ILE A 160 -16.75 6.96 -12.47
CA ILE A 160 -17.12 5.98 -11.44
C ILE A 160 -16.01 5.87 -10.39
N GLN A 161 -14.75 5.76 -10.81
CA GLN A 161 -13.58 5.70 -9.94
C GLN A 161 -13.48 6.93 -9.03
N SER A 162 -13.67 8.14 -9.58
CA SER A 162 -13.60 9.39 -8.80
C SER A 162 -14.72 9.50 -7.75
N ASP A 163 -15.89 8.95 -8.07
CA ASP A 163 -17.08 9.00 -7.21
C ASP A 163 -17.26 7.70 -6.38
N LEU A 164 -16.30 6.77 -6.40
CA LEU A 164 -16.42 5.48 -5.71
C LEU A 164 -16.86 5.61 -4.25
N PRO A 165 -16.28 6.51 -3.42
CA PRO A 165 -16.73 6.66 -2.03
C PRO A 165 -18.21 7.00 -1.90
N VAL A 166 -18.74 7.82 -2.81
CA VAL A 166 -20.15 8.24 -2.82
C VAL A 166 -21.05 7.11 -3.30
N ILE A 167 -20.63 6.40 -4.35
CA ILE A 167 -21.37 5.25 -4.89
C ILE A 167 -21.42 4.11 -3.86
N MET A 168 -20.31 3.86 -3.16
CA MET A 168 -20.21 2.84 -2.11
C MET A 168 -21.08 3.16 -0.90
N ALA A 169 -21.29 4.44 -0.57
CA ALA A 169 -22.19 4.82 0.52
C ALA A 169 -23.67 4.45 0.24
N GLY A 170 -24.05 4.29 -1.04
CA GLY A 170 -25.38 3.83 -1.48
C GLY A 170 -25.39 2.37 -1.95
N SER A 171 -24.44 1.56 -1.49
CA SER A 171 -24.32 0.15 -1.82
C SER A 171 -24.12 -0.69 -0.55
N HIS A 172 -24.32 -2.00 -0.67
CA HIS A 172 -24.09 -2.94 0.41
C HIS A 172 -23.27 -4.15 -0.08
N PRO A 173 -22.32 -4.66 0.72
CA PRO A 173 -21.52 -5.81 0.32
C PRO A 173 -22.41 -7.07 0.23
N VAL A 174 -22.23 -7.83 -0.85
CA VAL A 174 -22.91 -9.11 -1.10
C VAL A 174 -21.93 -10.28 -1.30
N TYR A 175 -20.62 -9.99 -1.33
CA TYR A 175 -19.57 -10.99 -1.29
C TYR A 175 -18.28 -10.39 -0.70
N PRO A 176 -17.65 -11.06 0.30
CA PRO A 176 -18.30 -12.11 1.11
C PRO A 176 -19.58 -11.54 1.76
N GLU A 177 -20.59 -12.37 2.05
CA GLU A 177 -21.73 -11.89 2.84
C GLU A 177 -21.17 -11.31 4.14
N PRO A 178 -21.68 -10.15 4.61
CA PRO A 178 -21.31 -9.65 5.91
C PRO A 178 -21.77 -10.67 6.95
N ARG A 179 -20.85 -11.53 7.38
CA ARG A 179 -21.00 -12.28 8.64
C ARG A 179 -21.16 -11.22 9.74
N GLU A 180 -22.01 -11.48 10.75
CA GLU A 180 -21.93 -10.74 12.02
C GLU A 180 -20.46 -10.52 12.31
N GLU A 181 -20.04 -9.24 12.39
CA GLU A 181 -18.64 -8.80 12.36
C GLU A 181 -17.76 -9.87 12.99
N ALA A 182 -17.02 -10.61 12.15
CA ALA A 182 -15.94 -11.40 12.69
C ALA A 182 -15.13 -10.41 13.53
N PRO A 183 -14.91 -10.68 14.83
CA PRO A 183 -14.23 -9.73 15.69
C PRO A 183 -12.97 -9.31 14.96
N MET A 184 -12.78 -7.99 14.83
CA MET A 184 -11.63 -7.42 14.15
C MET A 184 -10.39 -8.18 14.62
N GLU A 185 -9.67 -8.78 13.67
CA GLU A 185 -8.45 -9.51 13.99
C GLU A 185 -7.51 -8.58 14.76
N PHE A 186 -6.81 -9.12 15.75
CA PHE A 186 -6.08 -8.27 16.70
C PHE A 186 -5.07 -7.35 15.99
N PHE A 187 -4.46 -7.81 14.90
CA PHE A 187 -3.58 -6.95 14.11
C PHE A 187 -4.29 -5.71 13.54
N ASP A 188 -5.50 -5.87 12.98
CA ASP A 188 -6.27 -4.76 12.43
C ASP A 188 -6.71 -3.79 13.55
N GLN A 189 -7.09 -4.34 14.70
CA GLN A 189 -7.38 -3.54 15.90
C GLN A 189 -6.15 -2.75 16.35
N LEU A 190 -4.99 -3.40 16.42
CA LEU A 190 -3.73 -2.78 16.77
C LEU A 190 -3.39 -1.63 15.82
N GLN A 191 -3.53 -1.82 14.50
CA GLN A 191 -3.34 -0.76 13.50
C GLN A 191 -4.27 0.44 13.73
N ALA A 192 -5.55 0.18 14.01
CA ALA A 192 -6.53 1.23 14.25
C ALA A 192 -6.22 2.02 15.54
N GLU A 193 -5.93 1.32 16.64
CA GLU A 193 -5.71 1.90 17.97
C GLU A 193 -4.43 2.73 18.08
N VAL A 194 -3.44 2.48 17.21
CA VAL A 194 -2.15 3.19 17.17
C VAL A 194 -2.08 4.25 16.06
N ALA A 195 -3.11 4.40 15.23
CA ALA A 195 -3.09 5.28 14.06
C ALA A 195 -2.74 6.74 14.40
N GLU A 196 -3.27 7.27 15.49
CA GLU A 196 -2.95 8.64 15.95
C GLU A 196 -1.48 8.76 16.41
N ALA A 197 -0.99 7.76 17.16
CA ALA A 197 0.39 7.74 17.62
C ALA A 197 1.38 7.61 16.44
N ARG A 198 1.05 6.76 15.44
CA ARG A 198 1.79 6.64 14.19
C ARG A 198 1.83 7.98 13.42
N ALA A 199 0.75 8.74 13.44
CA ALA A 199 0.71 10.06 12.79
C ALA A 199 1.70 11.06 13.41
N HIS A 200 2.12 10.88 14.67
CA HIS A 200 3.19 11.69 15.28
C HIS A 200 4.52 11.46 14.55
N VAL A 201 4.87 10.20 14.26
CA VAL A 201 6.08 9.85 13.50
C VAL A 201 6.03 10.42 12.09
N THR A 202 4.94 10.24 11.36
CA THR A 202 4.84 10.67 9.96
C THR A 202 4.77 12.19 9.77
N ARG A 203 4.38 12.92 10.82
CA ARG A 203 4.35 14.40 10.84
C ARG A 203 5.65 15.03 11.34
N ALA A 204 6.66 14.25 11.71
CA ALA A 204 7.92 14.80 12.17
C ALA A 204 8.54 15.73 11.10
N PRO A 205 9.00 16.95 11.45
CA PRO A 205 9.52 17.92 10.49
C PRO A 205 10.61 17.40 9.56
N VAL A 206 11.44 16.47 10.05
CA VAL A 206 12.49 15.81 9.27
C VAL A 206 11.94 15.09 8.03
N ILE A 207 10.74 14.52 8.08
CA ILE A 207 10.15 13.78 6.96
C ILE A 207 9.90 14.73 5.79
N GLN A 208 9.29 15.88 6.07
CA GLN A 208 9.09 16.94 5.08
C GLN A 208 10.41 17.56 4.63
N ALA A 209 11.36 17.76 5.55
CA ALA A 209 12.65 18.33 5.24
C ALA A 209 13.45 17.45 4.25
N VAL A 210 13.45 16.13 4.42
CA VAL A 210 14.08 15.19 3.48
C VAL A 210 13.45 15.30 2.09
N GLN A 211 12.12 15.33 1.99
CA GLN A 211 11.41 15.49 0.72
C GLN A 211 11.73 16.80 0.00
N GLN A 212 12.06 17.85 0.76
CA GLN A 212 12.44 19.16 0.25
C GLN A 212 13.95 19.31 0.01
N GLY A 213 14.76 18.29 0.29
CA GLY A 213 16.23 18.39 0.24
C GLY A 213 16.79 19.38 1.26
N GLN A 214 16.17 19.46 2.44
CA GLN A 214 16.59 20.29 3.57
C GLN A 214 17.14 19.41 4.70
N VAL A 215 18.06 18.50 4.36
CA VAL A 215 18.70 17.59 5.32
C VAL A 215 20.20 17.82 5.29
N SER A 216 20.86 17.78 6.45
CA SER A 216 22.31 17.93 6.57
C SER A 216 22.98 16.63 7.00
N LEU A 217 24.31 16.57 6.87
CA LEU A 217 25.11 15.48 7.43
C LEU A 217 24.91 15.38 8.95
N GLU A 218 24.76 16.51 9.66
CA GLU A 218 24.45 16.54 11.09
C GLU A 218 23.08 15.91 11.37
N SER A 219 22.06 16.23 10.58
CA SER A 219 20.73 15.62 10.69
C SER A 219 20.80 14.09 10.59
N TYR A 220 21.53 13.59 9.59
CA TYR A 220 21.63 12.16 9.33
C TYR A 220 22.47 11.41 10.37
N THR A 221 23.65 11.92 10.71
CA THR A 221 24.53 11.32 11.72
C THR A 221 23.91 11.38 13.12
N TRP A 222 23.14 12.43 13.43
CA TRP A 222 22.36 12.50 14.67
C TRP A 222 21.30 11.39 14.71
N PHE A 223 20.55 11.19 13.63
CA PHE A 223 19.57 10.10 13.52
C PHE A 223 20.24 8.73 13.68
N LEU A 224 21.33 8.46 12.96
CA LEU A 224 22.06 7.19 13.07
C LEU A 224 22.59 6.96 14.50
N THR A 225 23.04 8.02 15.18
CA THR A 225 23.45 7.92 16.59
C THR A 225 22.29 7.48 17.48
N GLN A 226 21.09 8.05 17.29
CA GLN A 226 19.89 7.62 18.02
C GLN A 226 19.41 6.22 17.62
N ALA A 227 19.58 5.84 16.35
CA ALA A 227 19.30 4.50 15.87
C ALA A 227 20.19 3.47 16.59
N PHE A 228 21.50 3.70 16.62
CA PHE A 228 22.46 2.85 17.33
C PHE A 228 22.03 2.62 18.79
N HIS A 229 21.63 3.70 19.46
CA HIS A 229 21.30 3.64 20.87
C HIS A 229 20.07 2.82 21.22
N HIS A 230 19.11 2.62 20.32
CA HIS A 230 18.01 1.68 20.57
C HIS A 230 18.26 0.31 19.96
N VAL A 231 18.86 0.23 18.76
CA VAL A 231 19.12 -1.03 18.05
C VAL A 231 20.09 -1.93 18.83
N LYS A 232 21.07 -1.35 19.54
CA LYS A 232 21.96 -2.13 20.42
C LYS A 232 21.22 -2.87 21.57
N HIS A 233 19.99 -2.46 21.87
CA HIS A 233 19.15 -3.11 22.88
C HIS A 233 18.13 -4.08 22.28
N THR A 234 17.93 -4.13 20.96
CA THR A 234 16.90 -4.99 20.33
C THR A 234 17.08 -6.46 20.72
N VAL A 235 18.24 -7.05 20.44
CA VAL A 235 18.54 -8.45 20.81
C VAL A 235 18.49 -8.68 22.34
N PRO A 236 19.14 -7.86 23.19
CA PRO A 236 19.00 -7.98 24.64
C PRO A 236 17.55 -7.92 25.16
N LEU A 237 16.71 -7.05 24.59
CA LEU A 237 15.29 -6.95 24.94
C LEU A 237 14.53 -8.20 24.51
N MET A 238 14.78 -8.73 23.31
CA MET A 238 14.18 -9.99 22.86
C MET A 238 14.56 -11.16 23.75
N MET A 239 15.82 -11.28 24.15
CA MET A 239 16.27 -12.32 25.08
C MET A 239 15.60 -12.18 26.45
N ALA A 240 15.49 -10.96 26.97
CA ALA A 240 14.83 -10.68 28.24
C ALA A 240 13.32 -10.93 28.19
N CYS A 241 12.67 -10.57 27.07
CA CYS A 241 11.25 -10.81 26.79
C CYS A 241 11.01 -12.32 26.72
N GLY A 242 11.76 -13.01 25.86
CA GLY A 242 11.74 -14.46 25.70
C GLY A 242 11.80 -15.14 27.07
N GLY A 243 12.80 -14.84 27.90
CA GLY A 243 12.94 -15.42 29.23
C GLY A 243 11.76 -15.21 30.20
N ARG A 244 10.88 -14.24 29.96
CA ARG A 244 9.73 -13.92 30.82
C ARG A 244 8.37 -14.24 30.21
N LEU A 245 8.29 -14.59 28.94
CA LEU A 245 7.02 -15.00 28.32
C LEU A 245 6.39 -16.19 29.08
N PRO A 246 5.08 -16.17 29.34
CA PRO A 246 4.37 -17.29 29.93
C PRO A 246 4.24 -18.46 28.95
N GLU A 247 3.97 -19.67 29.47
CA GLU A 247 3.83 -20.90 28.66
C GLU A 247 2.78 -20.78 27.55
N ARG A 248 1.69 -20.03 27.78
CA ARG A 248 0.65 -19.77 26.76
C ARG A 248 1.18 -19.05 25.51
N LEU A 249 2.33 -18.37 25.60
CA LEU A 249 2.98 -17.64 24.51
C LEU A 249 4.21 -18.40 23.97
N GLU A 250 4.26 -19.73 24.11
CA GLU A 250 5.41 -20.51 23.63
C GLU A 250 5.63 -20.41 22.11
N GLY A 251 4.56 -20.34 21.32
CA GLY A 251 4.67 -20.09 19.87
C GLY A 251 5.32 -18.73 19.57
N VAL A 252 5.05 -17.73 20.39
CA VAL A 252 5.65 -16.39 20.31
C VAL A 252 7.12 -16.42 20.73
N ARG A 253 7.48 -17.22 21.74
CA ARG A 253 8.88 -17.42 22.14
C ARG A 253 9.70 -18.00 20.99
N LYS A 254 9.15 -18.96 20.24
CA LYS A 254 9.83 -19.50 19.05
C LYS A 254 10.10 -18.43 18.00
N ALA A 255 9.10 -17.58 17.71
CA ALA A 255 9.27 -16.46 16.78
C ALA A 255 10.40 -15.50 17.21
N LEU A 256 10.53 -15.21 18.50
CA LEU A 256 11.64 -14.39 19.01
C LEU A 256 13.01 -15.02 18.78
N VAL A 257 13.13 -16.35 18.83
CA VAL A 257 14.43 -17.01 18.57
C VAL A 257 14.86 -16.79 17.13
N GLU A 258 13.94 -17.00 16.17
CA GLU A 258 14.19 -16.79 14.75
C GLU A 258 14.57 -15.31 14.49
N TYR A 259 13.82 -14.37 15.07
CA TYR A 259 14.07 -12.94 14.92
C TYR A 259 15.36 -12.45 15.60
N ILE A 260 15.81 -13.10 16.68
CA ILE A 260 17.12 -12.81 17.30
C ILE A 260 18.26 -13.13 16.34
N GLU A 261 18.16 -14.22 15.57
CA GLU A 261 19.21 -14.61 14.61
C GLU A 261 19.35 -13.58 13.50
N GLU A 262 18.22 -13.02 13.04
CA GLU A 262 18.20 -11.96 12.02
C GLU A 262 18.80 -10.65 12.55
N GLU A 263 18.40 -10.19 13.73
CA GLU A 263 18.81 -8.88 14.27
C GLU A 263 20.23 -8.85 14.86
N TYR A 264 20.91 -10.00 14.91
CA TYR A 264 22.20 -10.11 15.60
C TYR A 264 23.30 -9.32 14.86
N GLY A 265 23.76 -8.25 15.50
CA GLY A 265 24.86 -7.43 14.99
C GLY A 265 24.44 -6.21 14.17
N HIS A 266 23.14 -5.99 13.92
CA HIS A 266 22.65 -4.81 13.18
C HIS A 266 23.12 -3.46 13.76
N HIS A 267 23.29 -3.38 15.10
CA HIS A 267 23.84 -2.18 15.74
C HIS A 267 25.27 -1.84 15.31
N GLU A 268 26.08 -2.83 14.91
CA GLU A 268 27.43 -2.60 14.40
C GLU A 268 27.41 -2.06 12.97
N TRP A 269 26.39 -2.38 12.16
CA TRP A 269 26.19 -1.79 10.82
C TRP A 269 25.93 -0.29 10.91
N ILE A 270 25.17 0.17 11.91
CA ILE A 270 24.94 1.61 12.13
C ILE A 270 26.25 2.33 12.44
N LEU A 271 27.12 1.69 13.23
CA LEU A 271 28.44 2.23 13.53
C LEU A 271 29.36 2.25 12.29
N ASP A 272 29.24 1.26 11.40
CA ASP A 272 29.93 1.25 10.09
C ASP A 272 29.42 2.39 9.20
N ASP A 273 28.10 2.61 9.18
CA ASP A 273 27.45 3.68 8.41
C ASP A 273 27.86 5.07 8.92
N LEU A 274 27.91 5.27 10.24
CA LEU A 274 28.44 6.49 10.87
C LEU A 274 29.90 6.73 10.48
N GLN A 275 30.74 5.69 10.52
CA GLN A 275 32.13 5.80 10.07
C GLN A 275 32.23 6.14 8.58
N ALA A 276 31.35 5.60 7.74
CA ALA A 276 31.27 5.94 6.32
C ALA A 276 30.82 7.40 6.09
N CYS A 277 30.09 8.00 7.04
CA CYS A 277 29.76 9.43 7.07
C CYS A 277 30.92 10.31 7.58
N GLY A 278 32.01 9.72 8.07
CA GLY A 278 33.18 10.43 8.60
C GLY A 278 33.19 10.62 10.12
N GLU A 279 32.27 9.98 10.85
CA GLU A 279 32.22 10.01 12.31
C GLU A 279 33.20 9.02 12.95
N ASP A 280 33.61 9.28 14.20
CA ASP A 280 34.40 8.33 14.98
C ASP A 280 33.51 7.25 15.61
N ARG A 281 33.78 5.99 15.25
CA ARG A 281 33.02 4.82 15.71
C ARG A 281 32.93 4.73 17.24
N GLU A 282 34.06 4.87 17.92
CA GLU A 282 34.16 4.61 19.35
C GLU A 282 33.67 5.79 20.16
N GLU A 283 33.84 7.02 19.66
CA GLU A 283 33.18 8.21 20.23
C GLU A 283 31.66 8.07 20.18
N ARG A 284 31.09 7.67 19.03
CA ARG A 284 29.64 7.46 18.89
C ARG A 284 29.14 6.30 19.75
N ARG A 285 29.89 5.21 19.86
CA ARG A 285 29.59 4.09 20.76
C ARG A 285 29.50 4.54 22.23
N ALA A 286 30.42 5.41 22.65
CA ALA A 286 30.50 5.93 24.02
C ALA A 286 29.55 7.11 24.30
N SER A 287 28.86 7.62 23.27
CA SER A 287 27.96 8.75 23.40
C SER A 287 26.68 8.41 24.20
N LYS A 288 25.87 9.42 24.47
CA LYS A 288 24.61 9.27 25.21
C LYS A 288 23.41 9.37 24.25
N PRO A 289 22.36 8.55 24.47
CA PRO A 289 21.12 8.71 23.74
C PRO A 289 20.44 10.03 24.09
N ASP A 290 19.56 10.49 23.19
CA ASP A 290 18.54 11.46 23.52
C ASP A 290 17.60 10.89 24.59
N LEU A 291 17.02 11.78 25.40
CA LEU A 291 16.11 11.40 26.49
C LEU A 291 14.95 10.53 26.00
N SER A 292 14.40 10.79 24.81
CA SER A 292 13.28 9.99 24.30
C SER A 292 13.67 8.53 24.03
N ILE A 293 14.88 8.30 23.50
CA ILE A 293 15.43 6.96 23.28
C ILE A 293 15.78 6.27 24.60
N GLU A 294 16.38 7.00 25.55
CA GLU A 294 16.66 6.47 26.89
C GLU A 294 15.37 6.01 27.59
N LEU A 295 14.34 6.84 27.57
CA LEU A 295 13.04 6.52 28.16
C LEU A 295 12.34 5.36 27.44
N MET A 296 12.46 5.27 26.11
CA MET A 296 11.87 4.19 25.33
C MET A 296 12.48 2.84 25.73
N VAL A 297 13.81 2.76 25.78
CA VAL A 297 14.53 1.55 26.18
C VAL A 297 14.22 1.20 27.64
N ALA A 298 14.25 2.17 28.55
CA ALA A 298 13.95 1.95 29.97
C ALA A 298 12.51 1.46 30.19
N TYR A 299 11.54 2.02 29.47
CA TYR A 299 10.14 1.60 29.48
C TYR A 299 10.01 0.14 29.06
N LEU A 300 10.65 -0.27 27.96
CA LEU A 300 10.56 -1.65 27.47
C LEU A 300 11.17 -2.66 28.45
N TYR A 301 12.34 -2.36 29.02
CA TYR A 301 12.91 -3.21 30.07
C TYR A 301 12.00 -3.28 31.29
N HIS A 302 11.35 -2.18 31.68
CA HIS A 302 10.40 -2.16 32.79
C HIS A 302 9.18 -3.03 32.53
N GLN A 303 8.57 -2.92 31.33
CA GLN A 303 7.42 -3.73 30.96
C GLN A 303 7.76 -5.22 30.91
N ILE A 304 8.93 -5.57 30.39
CA ILE A 304 9.42 -6.94 30.40
C ILE A 304 9.66 -7.42 31.84
N ASP A 305 10.35 -6.65 32.67
CA ASP A 305 10.75 -7.08 34.03
C ASP A 305 9.58 -7.16 35.01
N ARG A 306 8.68 -6.18 34.97
CA ARG A 306 7.65 -5.98 36.02
C ARG A 306 6.23 -5.88 35.50
N GLY A 307 6.07 -5.59 34.20
CA GLY A 307 4.78 -5.47 33.55
C GLY A 307 4.40 -6.76 32.81
N ASN A 308 3.82 -6.59 31.63
CA ASN A 308 3.54 -7.69 30.72
C ASN A 308 4.66 -7.78 29.65
N PRO A 309 5.38 -8.91 29.54
CA PRO A 309 6.44 -9.08 28.53
C PRO A 309 5.92 -9.00 27.09
N ALA A 310 4.64 -9.28 26.84
CA ALA A 310 4.02 -9.10 25.52
C ALA A 310 4.12 -7.64 25.03
N ALA A 311 4.24 -6.66 25.94
CA ALA A 311 4.46 -5.25 25.58
C ALA A 311 5.65 -5.04 24.64
N PHE A 312 6.64 -5.93 24.62
CA PHE A 312 7.75 -5.85 23.67
C PHE A 312 7.28 -5.80 22.21
N PHE A 313 6.21 -6.52 21.84
CA PHE A 313 5.69 -6.53 20.47
C PHE A 313 5.11 -5.19 20.03
N GLY A 314 4.81 -4.28 20.98
CA GLY A 314 4.51 -2.90 20.66
C GLY A 314 5.69 -2.16 20.02
N MET A 315 6.93 -2.46 20.42
CA MET A 315 8.13 -1.93 19.76
C MET A 315 8.28 -2.51 18.36
N VAL A 316 8.10 -3.83 18.21
CA VAL A 316 8.20 -4.52 16.92
C VAL A 316 7.18 -3.94 15.93
N GLN A 317 5.94 -3.72 16.35
CA GLN A 317 4.92 -3.04 15.54
C GLN A 317 5.39 -1.68 15.00
N VAL A 318 6.07 -0.87 15.82
CA VAL A 318 6.57 0.46 15.40
C VAL A 318 7.70 0.32 14.40
N LEU A 319 8.65 -0.59 14.64
CA LEU A 319 9.80 -0.80 13.77
C LEU A 319 9.39 -1.40 12.42
N GLU A 320 8.57 -2.45 12.43
CA GLU A 320 8.04 -3.10 11.22
C GLU A 320 7.12 -2.15 10.43
N GLY A 321 6.16 -1.51 11.10
CA GLY A 321 5.15 -0.68 10.44
C GLY A 321 5.66 0.67 9.91
N THR A 322 6.76 1.20 10.46
CA THR A 322 7.35 2.47 9.99
C THR A 322 8.42 2.25 8.92
N SER A 323 9.14 1.13 8.97
CA SER A 323 10.29 0.89 8.09
C SER A 323 9.88 0.52 6.67
N ILE A 324 8.77 -0.21 6.48
CA ILE A 324 8.33 -0.67 5.15
C ILE A 324 7.86 0.48 4.24
N GLU A 325 7.08 1.44 4.78
CA GLU A 325 6.44 2.47 3.94
C GLU A 325 7.34 3.69 3.66
N LEU A 326 8.26 4.01 4.59
CA LEU A 326 8.96 5.31 4.58
C LEU A 326 10.48 5.20 4.48
N ALA A 327 11.11 4.13 4.98
CA ALA A 327 12.57 4.11 5.15
C ALA A 327 13.33 4.12 3.82
N THR A 328 13.03 3.22 2.89
CA THR A 328 13.77 3.10 1.61
C THR A 328 13.68 4.37 0.74
N PRO A 329 12.50 4.97 0.50
CA PRO A 329 12.42 6.20 -0.28
C PRO A 329 13.17 7.37 0.36
N LEU A 330 13.08 7.53 1.68
CA LEU A 330 13.77 8.59 2.41
C LEU A 330 15.29 8.35 2.42
N ALA A 331 15.75 7.13 2.64
CA ALA A 331 17.17 6.76 2.60
C ALA A 331 17.81 7.12 1.26
N ARG A 332 17.15 6.77 0.14
CA ARG A 332 17.61 7.13 -1.21
C ARG A 332 17.68 8.64 -1.42
N GLN A 333 16.71 9.39 -0.92
CA GLN A 333 16.71 10.85 -1.01
C GLN A 333 17.84 11.48 -0.19
N ILE A 334 18.05 11.04 1.05
CA ILE A 334 19.15 11.50 1.91
C ILE A 334 20.49 11.19 1.24
N GLN A 335 20.67 9.97 0.75
CA GLN A 335 21.89 9.56 0.07
C GLN A 335 22.19 10.46 -1.13
N ALA A 336 21.21 10.64 -2.01
CA ALA A 336 21.36 11.45 -3.22
C ALA A 336 21.66 12.92 -2.87
N HIS A 337 21.00 13.46 -1.85
CA HIS A 337 21.17 14.86 -1.44
C HIS A 337 22.54 15.13 -0.80
N LEU A 338 23.02 14.21 0.06
CA LEU A 338 24.28 14.37 0.79
C LEU A 338 25.50 13.86 0.00
N GLY A 339 25.30 13.13 -1.10
CA GLY A 339 26.39 12.56 -1.90
C GLY A 339 27.20 11.49 -1.16
N LEU A 340 26.53 10.75 -0.25
CA LEU A 340 27.16 9.74 0.59
C LEU A 340 27.25 8.37 -0.12
N PRO A 341 28.27 7.55 0.18
CA PRO A 341 28.46 6.25 -0.45
C PRO A 341 27.44 5.21 0.05
N ASP A 342 27.19 4.15 -0.72
CA ASP A 342 26.23 3.07 -0.36
C ASP A 342 26.52 2.45 1.02
N LYS A 343 27.80 2.33 1.37
CA LYS A 343 28.27 1.82 2.67
C LYS A 343 27.90 2.72 3.87
N ALA A 344 27.24 3.85 3.65
CA ALA A 344 26.70 4.72 4.69
C ALA A 344 25.19 4.50 4.94
N PHE A 345 24.58 3.51 4.28
CA PHE A 345 23.13 3.22 4.33
C PHE A 345 22.85 1.73 4.55
N SER A 346 23.84 0.93 4.99
CA SER A 346 23.70 -0.52 5.17
C SER A 346 22.55 -0.84 6.14
N TYR A 347 22.41 -0.06 7.22
CA TYR A 347 21.32 -0.19 8.18
C TYR A 347 19.96 0.17 7.58
N LEU A 348 19.83 1.33 6.92
CA LEU A 348 18.54 1.77 6.38
C LEU A 348 18.06 0.91 5.20
N TYR A 349 18.98 0.37 4.39
CA TYR A 349 18.62 -0.52 3.29
C TYR A 349 18.25 -1.92 3.75
N SER A 350 18.93 -2.46 4.77
CA SER A 350 18.53 -3.76 5.35
C SER A 350 17.14 -3.73 5.99
N HIS A 351 16.76 -2.62 6.62
CA HIS A 351 15.45 -2.48 7.28
C HIS A 351 14.34 -1.96 6.34
N GLY A 352 14.72 -1.38 5.20
CA GLY A 352 13.79 -0.87 4.19
C GLY A 352 13.41 -1.88 3.10
N GLU A 353 14.18 -2.96 2.97
CA GLU A 353 13.90 -4.12 2.12
C GLU A 353 13.31 -5.28 2.95
N LEU A 354 12.39 -4.97 3.88
CA LEU A 354 11.62 -5.98 4.60
C LEU A 354 10.81 -6.82 3.60
N ASP A 355 11.03 -8.14 3.61
CA ASP A 355 10.31 -9.10 2.80
C ASP A 355 8.81 -9.07 3.16
N GLN A 356 7.92 -9.16 2.17
CA GLN A 356 6.47 -9.26 2.41
C GLN A 356 6.13 -10.43 3.35
N ASP A 357 7.01 -11.44 3.38
CA ASP A 357 6.93 -12.59 4.26
C ASP A 357 7.13 -12.22 5.75
N HIS A 358 7.99 -11.26 6.09
CA HIS A 358 8.21 -10.81 7.48
C HIS A 358 6.99 -10.06 8.03
N PHE A 359 6.44 -9.16 7.22
CA PHE A 359 5.22 -8.42 7.60
C PHE A 359 4.03 -9.37 7.80
N LYS A 360 3.87 -10.34 6.90
CA LYS A 360 2.82 -11.35 7.01
C LYS A 360 3.02 -12.25 8.23
N PHE A 361 4.25 -12.68 8.49
CA PHE A 361 4.59 -13.45 9.69
C PHE A 361 4.23 -12.68 10.97
N PHE A 362 4.56 -11.39 11.03
CA PHE A 362 4.21 -10.55 12.18
C PHE A 362 2.69 -10.38 12.32
N GLN A 363 1.96 -10.17 11.22
CA GLN A 363 0.50 -10.11 11.23
C GLN A 363 -0.12 -11.41 11.78
N ASP A 364 0.32 -12.57 11.28
CA ASP A 364 -0.15 -13.88 11.74
C ASP A 364 0.20 -14.12 13.22
N LEU A 365 1.38 -13.68 13.66
CA LEU A 365 1.80 -13.73 15.07
C LEU A 365 0.88 -12.91 15.97
N MET A 366 0.56 -11.67 15.57
CA MET A 366 -0.35 -10.80 16.34
C MET A 366 -1.76 -11.41 16.39
N ASN A 367 -2.29 -11.89 15.28
CA ASN A 367 -3.60 -12.54 15.25
C ASN A 367 -3.67 -13.81 16.10
N GLY A 368 -2.53 -14.46 16.35
CA GLY A 368 -2.41 -15.57 17.30
C GLY A 368 -2.49 -15.19 18.78
N ILE A 369 -2.38 -13.91 19.13
CA ILE A 369 -2.46 -13.41 20.52
C ILE A 369 -3.92 -13.20 20.88
N THR A 370 -4.43 -14.04 21.77
CA THR A 370 -5.86 -14.07 22.14
C THR A 370 -6.16 -13.59 23.56
N ASP A 371 -5.15 -13.49 24.42
CA ASP A 371 -5.33 -12.97 25.78
C ASP A 371 -5.53 -11.44 25.75
N PRO A 372 -6.64 -10.90 26.27
CA PRO A 372 -6.91 -9.46 26.22
C PRO A 372 -5.89 -8.60 26.97
N GLY A 373 -5.25 -9.15 28.02
CA GLY A 373 -4.21 -8.45 28.76
C GLY A 373 -2.90 -8.34 27.99
N ASP A 374 -2.54 -9.38 27.22
CA ASP A 374 -1.41 -9.37 26.30
C ASP A 374 -1.66 -8.39 25.14
N GLN A 375 -2.87 -8.43 24.54
CA GLN A 375 -3.29 -7.50 23.49
C GLN A 375 -3.23 -6.03 23.93
N GLN A 376 -3.81 -5.71 25.09
CA GLN A 376 -3.79 -4.34 25.62
C GLN A 376 -2.38 -3.86 25.93
N ALA A 377 -1.53 -4.73 26.48
CA ALA A 377 -0.13 -4.39 26.76
C ALA A 377 0.66 -4.05 25.48
N ILE A 378 0.38 -4.74 24.38
CA ILE A 378 0.97 -4.46 23.06
C ILE A 378 0.51 -3.10 22.54
N ILE A 379 -0.79 -2.82 22.56
CA ILE A 379 -1.36 -1.54 22.12
C ILE A 379 -0.76 -0.37 22.91
N ASP A 380 -0.76 -0.47 24.25
CA ASP A 380 -0.25 0.60 25.12
C ASP A 380 1.25 0.83 24.90
N SER A 381 2.01 -0.26 24.75
CA SER A 381 3.42 -0.18 24.41
C SER A 381 3.68 0.46 23.05
N ALA A 382 2.93 0.07 22.01
CA ALA A 382 3.06 0.66 20.69
C ALA A 382 2.80 2.16 20.71
N ARG A 383 1.78 2.63 21.46
CA ARG A 383 1.50 4.06 21.65
C ARG A 383 2.68 4.81 22.30
N VAL A 384 3.25 4.25 23.36
CA VAL A 384 4.40 4.83 24.06
C VAL A 384 5.63 4.87 23.14
N VAL A 385 5.91 3.78 22.43
CA VAL A 385 7.05 3.70 21.50
C VAL A 385 6.88 4.66 20.33
N TYR A 386 5.72 4.71 19.68
CA TYR A 386 5.44 5.70 18.63
C TYR A 386 5.64 7.13 19.13
N ARG A 387 5.18 7.43 20.35
CA ARG A 387 5.35 8.76 20.92
C ARG A 387 6.83 9.10 21.12
N LEU A 388 7.59 8.24 21.79
CA LEU A 388 8.99 8.49 22.13
C LEU A 388 9.89 8.48 20.88
N TYR A 389 9.66 7.55 19.96
CA TYR A 389 10.38 7.52 18.68
C TYR A 389 10.03 8.75 17.82
N GLY A 390 8.76 9.15 17.78
CA GLY A 390 8.36 10.39 17.12
C GLY A 390 8.98 11.63 17.77
N ASP A 391 9.09 11.69 19.10
CA ASP A 391 9.77 12.76 19.82
C ASP A 391 11.27 12.83 19.47
N MET A 392 11.93 11.68 19.24
CA MET A 392 13.29 11.63 18.69
C MET A 392 13.35 12.24 17.29
N LEU A 393 12.45 11.85 16.38
CA LEU A 393 12.44 12.37 15.01
C LEU A 393 12.17 13.89 14.95
N HIS A 394 11.33 14.41 15.85
CA HIS A 394 11.08 15.85 15.95
C HIS A 394 12.28 16.66 16.45
N ARG A 395 13.25 16.00 17.09
CA ARG A 395 14.46 16.63 17.63
C ARG A 395 15.65 16.55 16.69
N ILE A 396 15.51 15.87 15.54
CA ILE A 396 16.55 15.85 14.52
C ILE A 396 16.89 17.30 14.12
N PRO A 397 18.15 17.73 14.23
CA PRO A 397 18.54 19.08 13.86
C PRO A 397 18.34 19.28 12.36
N LEU A 398 17.66 20.35 11.98
CA LEU A 398 17.43 20.72 10.59
C LEU A 398 18.25 21.97 10.22
N PRO A 399 18.70 22.10 8.96
CA PRO A 399 19.33 23.33 8.49
C PRO A 399 18.43 24.54 8.74
N ALA A 400 19.00 25.67 9.16
CA ALA A 400 18.24 26.90 9.29
C ALA A 400 17.65 27.30 7.92
N SER A 401 16.35 27.55 7.86
CA SER A 401 15.69 28.00 6.64
C SER A 401 16.30 29.33 6.16
N THR A 402 16.71 29.40 4.90
CA THR A 402 17.26 30.59 4.23
C THR A 402 16.33 31.82 4.24
N GLU A 403 15.08 31.68 4.69
CA GLU A 403 14.13 32.79 4.84
C GLU A 403 14.31 33.62 6.13
N GLN A 404 15.04 33.13 7.14
CA GLN A 404 15.30 33.89 8.36
C GLN A 404 16.53 34.80 8.27
N THR A 405 17.52 34.45 7.45
CA THR A 405 18.74 35.26 7.27
C THR A 405 18.53 36.50 6.39
N SER A 406 17.50 36.52 5.52
CA SER A 406 17.18 37.70 4.71
C SER A 406 16.41 38.78 5.48
N ARG A 407 15.63 38.42 6.50
CA ARG A 407 14.90 39.40 7.33
C ARG A 407 15.78 40.13 8.33
N GLU A 408 16.87 39.53 8.79
CA GLU A 408 17.82 40.20 9.68
C GLU A 408 18.80 41.11 8.92
N SER A 409 19.16 40.79 7.67
CA SER A 409 19.99 41.66 6.84
C SER A 409 19.27 42.95 6.41
N ASP A 410 17.95 42.90 6.21
CA ASP A 410 17.16 44.07 5.83
C ASP A 410 16.90 45.03 7.01
N HIS A 411 16.95 44.54 8.26
CA HIS A 411 16.82 45.38 9.45
C HIS A 411 18.14 45.99 9.93
N ALA A 412 19.28 45.42 9.55
CA ALA A 412 20.60 46.00 9.83
C ALA A 412 21.03 47.08 8.82
N ALA A 413 20.28 47.24 7.73
CA ALA A 413 20.56 48.19 6.65
C ALA A 413 19.56 49.37 6.57
N ALA A 414 18.69 49.55 7.57
CA ALA A 414 17.68 50.61 7.63
C ALA A 414 18.04 51.75 8.61
#